data_AF-A0A7W1V4V3-F1
#
_entry.id   AF-A0A7W1V4V3-F1
#
_cell.length_a   1.000
_cell.length_b   1.000
_cell.length_c   1.000
_cell.angle_alpha   90.00
_cell.angle_beta   90.00
_cell.angle_gamma   90.00
#
_symmetry.space_group_name_H-M   'P 1'
#
loop_
_entity.id
_entity.type
_entity.pdbx_description
1 polymer ?
#
loop_
_entity_poly.entity_id
_entity_poly.type
_entity_poly.pdbx_seq_one_letter_code
_entity_poly.pdbx_strand_id
1 'polypeptide(L)'
;MTTDPSATTTAPADKRERLAHELEHWGHLLPSQGPMTTFVHHNTLHGLQHKPFEKAVAEGELLLGGRAYEPVERGRARHRAGRITDADLDAVFATRTEFGPAEVLGTAGGRTITDSEIRRLQLQYGATAVPAAVLRDSMTSGDAGRRIAADVPQAARARLLSQAQRELAAGLQRVGTDWTLADWLGALLDLDASAAVLSDVAATLAAGPIATGPTPVARLLRGLGIPTERQDAYLATIDANCTDVPGANLDPAHTRRLWLEAETRVVRGLGRRHFGVPGTFEALESYFSRDLEAHALEALWRA
;
A
#
# COMPACT_ATOMS: atom_id res chain seq x y z
N MET A 1 22.66 85.92 -15.67
CA MET A 1 21.30 85.43 -15.94
C MET A 1 21.28 83.95 -15.55
N THR A 2 20.64 83.64 -14.42
CA THR A 2 19.53 82.67 -14.28
C THR A 2 19.99 81.19 -14.30
N THR A 3 20.29 80.60 -13.14
CA THR A 3 19.40 79.75 -12.28
C THR A 3 18.95 78.44 -12.95
N ASP A 4 19.42 77.28 -12.46
CA ASP A 4 18.59 76.31 -11.72
C ASP A 4 19.43 75.13 -11.16
N PRO A 5 18.93 74.34 -10.20
CA PRO A 5 19.65 74.01 -8.97
C PRO A 5 19.78 72.48 -8.75
N SER A 6 20.40 72.12 -7.64
CA SER A 6 20.10 70.89 -6.88
C SER A 6 19.99 69.58 -7.66
N ALA A 7 21.13 68.94 -7.90
CA ALA A 7 21.20 67.49 -7.82
C ALA A 7 22.04 67.13 -6.59
N THR A 8 21.41 67.18 -5.43
CA THR A 8 21.98 66.62 -4.20
C THR A 8 22.13 65.12 -4.43
N THR A 9 23.36 64.67 -4.69
CA THR A 9 23.72 63.25 -4.77
C THR A 9 23.72 62.65 -3.37
N THR A 10 22.53 62.52 -2.77
CA THR A 10 22.29 61.82 -1.50
C THR A 10 22.11 60.32 -1.77
N ALA A 11 23.17 59.58 -2.12
CA ALA A 11 22.94 58.25 -2.73
C ALA A 11 23.78 57.02 -2.32
N PRO A 12 24.88 57.11 -1.55
CA PRO A 12 25.45 55.88 -0.94
C PRO A 12 25.37 55.86 0.59
N ALA A 13 25.55 57.02 1.23
CA ALA A 13 25.57 57.15 2.69
C ALA A 13 24.18 56.92 3.31
N ASP A 14 23.15 57.53 2.74
CA ASP A 14 21.76 57.44 3.22
C ASP A 14 21.17 56.02 3.10
N LYS A 15 21.51 55.29 2.03
CA LYS A 15 21.13 53.87 1.91
C LYS A 15 21.88 52.97 2.89
N ARG A 16 23.17 53.21 3.12
CA ARG A 16 23.95 52.46 4.10
C ARG A 16 23.50 52.74 5.53
N GLU A 17 23.21 54.00 5.87
CA GLU A 17 22.67 54.39 7.17
C GLU A 17 21.28 53.81 7.39
N ARG A 18 20.39 53.85 6.40
CA ARG A 18 19.09 53.18 6.48
C ARG A 18 19.23 51.68 6.70
N LEU A 19 20.10 51.01 5.94
CA LEU A 19 20.34 49.57 6.11
C LEU A 19 20.95 49.25 7.48
N ALA A 20 21.88 50.07 7.97
CA ALA A 20 22.48 49.89 9.29
C ALA A 20 21.46 50.10 10.42
N HIS A 21 20.64 51.15 10.31
CA HIS A 21 19.54 51.42 11.24
C HIS A 21 18.50 50.30 11.25
N GLU A 22 18.13 49.78 10.08
CA GLU A 22 17.26 48.60 10.01
C GLU A 22 17.94 47.37 10.61
N LEU A 23 19.20 47.06 10.27
CA LEU A 23 19.92 45.93 10.88
C LEU A 23 20.01 46.03 12.41
N GLU A 24 20.23 47.23 12.95
CA GLU A 24 20.25 47.48 14.40
C GLU A 24 18.86 47.25 15.01
N HIS A 25 17.80 47.76 14.38
CA HIS A 25 16.43 47.55 14.80
C HIS A 25 16.02 46.06 14.79
N TRP A 26 16.37 45.33 13.71
CA TRP A 26 16.09 43.90 13.59
C TRP A 26 16.97 43.07 14.54
N GLY A 27 18.18 43.53 14.85
CA GLY A 27 19.05 42.91 15.85
C GLY A 27 18.41 42.83 17.24
N HIS A 28 17.58 43.81 17.61
CA HIS A 28 16.81 43.78 18.86
C HIS A 28 15.65 42.77 18.87
N LEU A 29 15.23 42.29 17.70
CA LEU A 29 14.19 41.26 17.57
C LEU A 29 14.75 39.84 17.61
N LEU A 30 16.06 39.68 17.41
CA LEU A 30 16.73 38.39 17.53
C LEU A 30 17.06 38.09 18.99
N PRO A 31 17.08 36.81 19.41
CA PRO A 31 17.57 36.44 20.72
C PRO A 31 18.97 37.02 20.94
N SER A 32 19.17 37.72 22.06
CA SER A 32 20.48 38.28 22.43
C SER A 32 21.55 37.20 22.67
N GLN A 33 21.12 35.95 22.79
CA GLN A 33 21.97 34.77 22.91
C GLN A 33 22.05 34.06 21.55
N GLY A 34 23.27 33.96 20.99
CA GLY A 34 23.54 33.17 19.80
C GLY A 34 23.38 31.65 20.04
N PRO A 35 23.61 30.82 19.01
CA PRO A 35 23.56 29.36 19.13
C PRO A 35 24.48 28.87 20.25
N MET A 36 23.89 28.30 21.29
CA MET A 36 24.64 27.90 22.48
C MET A 36 25.45 26.62 22.23
N THR A 37 26.78 26.73 22.31
CA THR A 37 27.70 25.58 22.27
C THR A 37 28.18 25.15 23.67
N THR A 38 27.81 25.90 24.71
CA THR A 38 28.22 25.71 26.11
C THR A 38 27.05 25.96 27.08
N PHE A 39 27.22 25.58 28.34
CA PHE A 39 26.19 25.69 29.39
C PHE A 39 25.91 27.17 29.74
N VAL A 40 24.64 27.55 29.83
CA VAL A 40 24.20 28.88 30.29
C VAL A 40 23.39 28.73 31.57
N HIS A 41 23.70 29.54 32.58
CA HIS A 41 23.04 29.49 33.89
C HIS A 41 21.57 29.92 33.88
N HIS A 42 21.15 30.66 32.84
CA HIS A 42 19.78 31.12 32.65
C HIS A 42 19.12 30.40 31.48
N ASN A 43 18.33 29.37 31.80
CA ASN A 43 17.43 28.72 30.85
C ASN A 43 16.34 29.73 30.42
N THR A 44 16.10 29.89 29.12
CA THR A 44 15.03 30.74 28.57
C THR A 44 13.63 30.37 29.09
N LEU A 45 13.45 29.13 29.55
CA LEU A 45 12.23 28.64 30.19
C LEU A 45 12.21 28.80 31.72
N HIS A 46 13.21 29.46 32.34
CA HIS A 46 13.28 29.59 33.80
C HIS A 46 12.02 30.24 34.40
N GLY A 47 11.46 31.26 33.74
CA GLY A 47 10.20 31.89 34.16
C GLY A 47 9.00 30.93 34.11
N LEU A 48 9.11 29.84 33.35
CA LEU A 48 8.08 28.83 33.15
C LEU A 48 8.37 27.53 33.91
N GLN A 49 9.40 27.49 34.77
CA GLN A 49 9.85 26.29 35.50
C GLN A 49 8.78 25.67 36.42
N HIS A 50 7.76 26.44 36.77
CA HIS A 50 6.63 25.99 37.58
C HIS A 50 5.60 25.18 36.77
N LYS A 51 5.73 25.12 35.45
CA LYS A 51 4.88 24.32 34.56
C LYS A 51 5.56 22.99 34.21
N PRO A 52 4.78 21.93 33.94
CA PRO A 52 5.32 20.72 33.31
C PRO A 52 6.11 21.06 32.04
N PHE A 53 7.19 20.34 31.77
CA PHE A 53 8.17 20.68 30.73
C PHE A 53 7.52 20.96 29.38
N GLU A 54 6.62 20.10 28.90
CA GLU A 54 5.95 20.25 27.61
C GLU A 54 5.07 21.50 27.56
N LYS A 55 4.43 21.86 28.68
CA LYS A 55 3.63 23.10 28.79
C LYS A 55 4.51 24.34 28.82
N ALA A 56 5.63 24.27 29.55
CA ALA A 56 6.62 25.34 29.59
C ALA A 56 7.23 25.58 28.20
N VAL A 57 7.55 24.51 27.47
CA VAL A 57 8.07 24.58 26.11
C VAL A 57 7.05 25.22 25.16
N ALA A 58 5.80 24.74 25.14
CA ALA A 58 4.76 25.27 24.24
C ALA A 58 4.48 26.76 24.51
N GLU A 59 4.44 27.17 25.78
CA GLU A 59 4.29 28.58 26.14
C GLU A 59 5.53 29.41 25.80
N GLY A 60 6.73 28.84 25.97
CA GLY A 60 7.97 29.45 25.55
C GLY A 60 8.04 29.70 24.04
N GLU A 61 7.58 28.76 23.20
CA GLU A 61 7.49 28.94 21.74
C GLU A 61 6.56 30.10 21.37
N LEU A 62 5.40 30.22 22.03
CA LEU A 62 4.45 31.31 21.80
C LEU A 62 5.02 32.68 22.21
N LEU A 63 5.73 32.74 23.33
CA LEU A 63 6.29 33.98 23.86
C LEU A 63 7.55 34.43 23.12
N LEU A 64 8.39 33.49 22.69
CA LEU A 64 9.71 33.77 22.13
C LEU A 64 9.76 33.63 20.60
N GLY A 65 8.70 33.09 19.96
CA GLY A 65 8.62 32.92 18.51
C GLY A 65 9.55 31.85 17.93
N GLY A 66 10.19 31.03 18.78
CA GLY A 66 11.10 29.96 18.38
C GLY A 66 10.42 28.61 18.21
N ARG A 67 11.11 27.66 17.57
CA ARG A 67 10.77 26.23 17.63
C ARG A 67 11.66 25.55 18.65
N ALA A 68 11.05 24.99 19.69
CA ALA A 68 11.70 24.30 20.78
C ALA A 68 11.91 22.81 20.51
N TYR A 69 11.06 22.20 19.68
CA TYR A 69 11.28 20.84 19.18
C TYR A 69 11.86 20.85 17.77
N GLU A 70 12.77 19.91 17.51
CA GLU A 70 13.17 19.63 16.14
C GLU A 70 12.04 18.97 15.34
N PRO A 71 12.04 19.12 13.99
CA PRO A 71 11.10 18.41 13.14
C PRO A 71 11.17 16.89 13.36
N VAL A 72 10.01 16.23 13.38
CA VAL A 72 9.89 14.78 13.66
C VAL A 72 10.72 13.93 12.69
N GLU A 73 10.94 14.43 11.47
CA GLU A 73 11.76 13.83 10.43
C GLU A 73 13.22 13.66 10.88
N ARG A 74 13.76 14.60 11.68
CA ARG A 74 15.10 14.46 12.27
C ARG A 74 15.14 13.34 13.31
N GLY A 75 14.07 13.20 14.09
CA GLY A 75 13.88 12.08 15.01
C GLY A 75 13.89 10.74 14.27
N ARG A 76 13.10 10.60 13.21
CA ARG A 76 13.07 9.40 12.36
C ARG A 76 14.43 9.11 11.72
N ALA A 77 15.15 10.13 11.25
CA ALA A 77 16.49 9.95 10.70
C ALA A 77 17.48 9.44 11.77
N ARG A 78 17.40 9.94 13.00
CA ARG A 78 18.21 9.44 14.13
C ARG A 78 17.83 8.03 14.55
N HIS A 79 16.55 7.68 14.49
CA HIS A 79 16.09 6.30 14.73
C HIS A 79 16.62 5.34 13.68
N ARG A 80 16.50 5.69 12.39
CA ARG A 80 17.11 4.91 11.29
C ARG A 80 18.63 4.79 11.38
N ALA A 81 19.29 5.80 11.94
CA ALA A 81 20.74 5.78 12.19
C ALA A 81 21.14 5.03 13.48
N GLY A 82 20.17 4.47 14.23
CA GLY A 82 20.41 3.77 15.49
C GLY A 82 20.80 4.67 16.66
N ARG A 83 20.74 6.01 16.50
CA ARG A 83 21.01 6.98 17.57
C ARG A 83 19.82 7.08 18.55
N ILE A 84 18.61 6.88 18.05
CA ILE A 84 17.43 6.58 18.86
C ILE A 84 17.13 5.10 18.63
N THR A 85 17.03 4.33 19.69
CA THR A 85 16.80 2.89 19.63
C THR A 85 15.33 2.56 19.91
N ASP A 86 14.94 1.33 19.59
CA ASP A 86 13.63 0.81 19.96
C ASP A 86 13.42 0.82 21.48
N ALA A 87 14.46 0.55 22.27
CA ALA A 87 14.41 0.61 23.72
C ALA A 87 14.17 2.04 24.24
N ASP A 88 14.71 3.07 23.57
CA ASP A 88 14.43 4.47 23.91
C ASP A 88 12.94 4.80 23.68
N LEU A 89 12.36 4.31 22.58
CA LEU A 89 10.94 4.48 22.28
C LEU A 89 10.08 3.75 23.31
N ASP A 90 10.42 2.50 23.61
CA ASP A 90 9.67 1.67 24.57
C ASP A 90 9.68 2.29 25.97
N ALA A 91 10.81 2.85 26.41
CA ALA A 91 10.92 3.58 27.66
C ALA A 91 9.99 4.81 27.70
N VAL A 92 9.94 5.59 26.61
CA VAL A 92 9.04 6.75 26.52
C VAL A 92 7.57 6.32 26.55
N PHE A 93 7.18 5.32 25.73
CA PHE A 93 5.80 4.82 25.72
C PHE A 93 5.36 4.27 27.07
N ALA A 94 6.25 3.61 27.83
CA ALA A 94 5.94 3.11 29.17
C ALA A 94 5.66 4.23 30.21
N THR A 95 6.21 5.43 30.00
CA THR A 95 6.04 6.58 30.93
C THR A 95 4.86 7.49 30.58
N ARG A 96 4.33 7.39 29.36
CA ARG A 96 3.27 8.26 28.83
C ARG A 96 1.89 7.73 29.20
N THR A 97 1.41 8.10 30.38
CA THR A 97 0.12 7.63 30.92
C THR A 97 -1.10 8.22 30.21
N GLU A 98 -0.94 9.31 29.46
CA GLU A 98 -2.02 9.94 28.70
C GLU A 98 -2.60 9.06 27.58
N PHE A 99 -1.88 8.01 27.17
CA PHE A 99 -2.36 7.07 26.15
C PHE A 99 -3.27 5.98 26.70
N GLY A 100 -3.34 5.81 28.03
CA GLY A 100 -4.12 4.74 28.64
C GLY A 100 -3.58 3.33 28.33
N PRO A 101 -4.34 2.27 28.67
CA PRO A 101 -3.98 0.90 28.29
C PRO A 101 -4.15 0.71 26.78
N ALA A 102 -3.32 -0.14 26.17
CA ALA A 102 -3.39 -0.45 24.75
C ALA A 102 -4.76 -1.07 24.40
N GLU A 103 -5.45 -0.44 23.45
CA GLU A 103 -6.75 -0.91 22.95
C GLU A 103 -6.53 -1.83 21.74
N VAL A 104 -7.30 -2.92 21.68
CA VAL A 104 -7.29 -3.83 20.53
C VAL A 104 -8.12 -3.21 19.40
N LEU A 105 -7.47 -2.93 18.28
CA LEU A 105 -8.12 -2.38 17.09
C LEU A 105 -8.64 -3.47 16.15
N GLY A 106 -8.05 -4.67 16.19
CA GLY A 106 -8.48 -5.79 15.36
C GLY A 106 -7.49 -6.94 15.37
N THR A 107 -7.75 -7.93 14.51
CA THR A 107 -6.88 -9.09 14.29
C THR A 107 -6.58 -9.25 12.81
N ALA A 108 -5.31 -9.52 12.47
CA ALA A 108 -4.88 -9.82 11.10
C ALA A 108 -3.88 -10.96 11.12
N GLY A 109 -4.10 -12.00 10.31
CA GLY A 109 -3.21 -13.17 10.23
C GLY A 109 -2.96 -13.86 11.58
N GLY A 110 -3.97 -13.88 12.46
CA GLY A 110 -3.85 -14.44 13.81
C GLY A 110 -3.08 -13.57 14.81
N ARG A 111 -2.64 -12.36 14.43
CA ARG A 111 -2.07 -11.36 15.35
C ARG A 111 -3.12 -10.35 15.75
N THR A 112 -3.16 -10.03 17.04
CA THR A 112 -3.85 -8.85 17.55
C THR A 112 -3.07 -7.60 17.19
N ILE A 113 -3.76 -6.58 16.68
CA ILE A 113 -3.23 -5.25 16.39
C ILE A 113 -3.80 -4.30 17.42
N THR A 114 -2.93 -3.52 18.05
CA THR A 114 -3.29 -2.54 19.07
C THR A 114 -3.05 -1.11 18.61
N ASP A 115 -3.73 -0.16 19.24
CA ASP A 115 -3.53 1.26 18.97
C ASP A 115 -2.10 1.73 19.28
N SER A 116 -1.49 1.18 20.33
CA SER A 116 -0.09 1.40 20.71
C SER A 116 0.89 1.04 19.58
N GLU A 117 0.66 -0.09 18.89
CA GLU A 117 1.48 -0.47 17.74
C GLU A 117 1.30 0.51 16.58
N ILE A 118 0.07 0.95 16.30
CA ILE A 118 -0.19 1.94 15.25
C ILE A 118 0.49 3.27 15.56
N ARG A 119 0.42 3.76 16.80
CA ARG A 119 1.11 5.00 17.24
C ARG A 119 2.62 4.88 17.08
N ARG A 120 3.19 3.72 17.43
CA ARG A 120 4.63 3.45 17.23
C ARG A 120 5.01 3.50 15.75
N LEU A 121 4.22 2.86 14.87
CA LEU A 121 4.44 2.89 13.43
C LEU A 121 4.29 4.30 12.85
N GLN A 122 3.30 5.08 13.31
CA GLN A 122 3.13 6.47 12.91
C GLN A 122 4.34 7.33 13.30
N LEU A 123 4.89 7.13 14.50
CA LEU A 123 6.09 7.84 14.95
C LEU A 123 7.31 7.49 14.09
N GLN A 124 7.52 6.20 13.81
CA GLN A 124 8.68 5.69 13.08
C GLN A 124 8.66 5.98 11.58
N TYR A 125 7.51 5.76 10.92
CA TYR A 125 7.38 5.77 9.46
C TYR A 125 6.54 6.94 8.93
N GLY A 126 5.80 7.64 9.80
CA GLY A 126 5.00 8.79 9.38
C GLY A 126 3.74 8.45 8.61
N ALA A 127 3.11 7.32 8.93
CA ALA A 127 1.77 6.98 8.47
C ALA A 127 0.74 7.98 9.03
N THR A 128 0.55 9.11 8.32
CA THR A 128 -0.45 10.12 8.67
C THR A 128 -1.78 9.81 8.00
N ALA A 129 -2.88 10.22 8.63
CA ALA A 129 -4.21 10.10 8.03
C ALA A 129 -4.27 10.88 6.71
N VAL A 130 -4.73 10.20 5.66
CA VAL A 130 -4.91 10.77 4.32
C VAL A 130 -6.42 10.87 4.04
N PRO A 131 -6.92 12.00 3.52
CA PRO A 131 -8.32 12.11 3.11
C PRO A 131 -8.71 11.02 2.11
N ALA A 132 -9.91 10.46 2.21
CA ALA A 132 -10.36 9.35 1.38
C ALA A 132 -10.31 9.64 -0.14
N ALA A 133 -10.46 10.90 -0.56
CA ALA A 133 -10.31 11.29 -1.96
C ALA A 133 -8.85 11.16 -2.45
N VAL A 134 -7.89 11.60 -1.63
CA VAL A 134 -6.45 11.52 -1.94
C VAL A 134 -5.98 10.07 -1.91
N LEU A 135 -6.46 9.26 -0.96
CA LEU A 135 -6.18 7.83 -0.93
C LEU A 135 -6.68 7.14 -2.20
N ARG A 136 -7.93 7.39 -2.62
CA ARG A 136 -8.48 6.80 -3.84
C ARG A 136 -7.68 7.18 -5.08
N ASP A 137 -7.36 8.46 -5.26
CA ASP A 137 -6.54 8.91 -6.38
C ASP A 137 -5.13 8.28 -6.35
N SER A 138 -4.52 8.17 -5.16
CA SER A 138 -3.20 7.54 -5.02
C SER A 138 -3.23 6.06 -5.40
N MET A 139 -4.32 5.35 -5.06
CA MET A 139 -4.53 3.93 -5.39
C MET A 139 -4.83 3.69 -6.88
N THR A 140 -5.47 4.64 -7.57
CA THR A 140 -5.81 4.51 -9.00
C THR A 140 -4.73 5.03 -9.94
N SER A 141 -4.09 6.14 -9.55
CA SER A 141 -3.26 6.98 -10.42
C SER A 141 -1.76 6.90 -10.06
N GLY A 142 -1.42 6.36 -8.88
CA GLY A 142 -0.05 6.28 -8.37
C GLY A 142 0.45 4.86 -8.13
N ASP A 143 1.62 4.77 -7.48
CA ASP A 143 2.22 3.49 -7.06
C ASP A 143 1.68 2.98 -5.72
N ALA A 144 0.76 3.71 -5.08
CA ALA A 144 0.18 3.31 -3.81
C ALA A 144 -0.61 2.00 -3.99
N GLY A 145 -0.29 1.00 -3.18
CA GLY A 145 -0.85 -0.36 -3.32
C GLY A 145 -0.17 -1.23 -4.38
N ARG A 146 0.87 -0.73 -5.08
CA ARG A 146 1.65 -1.51 -6.06
C ARG A 146 3.12 -1.66 -5.69
N ARG A 147 3.68 -0.71 -4.95
CA ARG A 147 5.06 -0.76 -4.45
C ARG A 147 5.10 -0.59 -2.94
N ILE A 148 5.94 -1.40 -2.30
CA ILE A 148 6.23 -1.30 -0.87
C ILE A 148 7.14 -0.10 -0.67
N ALA A 149 6.80 0.76 0.30
CA ALA A 149 7.58 1.95 0.59
C ALA A 149 9.04 1.60 0.96
N ALA A 150 9.98 2.44 0.54
CA ALA A 150 11.42 2.19 0.67
C ALA A 150 11.93 2.19 2.12
N ASP A 151 11.15 2.77 3.03
CA ASP A 151 11.43 2.83 4.46
C ASP A 151 10.90 1.62 5.23
N VAL A 152 10.17 0.70 4.59
CA VAL A 152 9.77 -0.58 5.21
C VAL A 152 11.01 -1.46 5.45
N PRO A 153 11.20 -2.03 6.65
CA PRO A 153 12.35 -2.88 6.94
C PRO A 153 12.49 -4.05 5.95
N GLN A 154 13.71 -4.30 5.48
CA GLN A 154 13.99 -5.35 4.48
C GLN A 154 13.51 -6.74 4.92
N ALA A 155 13.58 -7.05 6.21
CA ALA A 155 13.07 -8.31 6.76
C ALA A 155 11.54 -8.42 6.67
N ALA A 156 10.82 -7.32 6.91
CA ALA A 156 9.36 -7.27 6.75
C ALA A 156 8.97 -7.39 5.28
N ARG A 157 9.67 -6.68 4.38
CA ARG A 157 9.52 -6.78 2.93
C ARG A 157 9.71 -8.22 2.44
N ALA A 158 10.80 -8.86 2.85
CA ALA A 158 11.10 -10.24 2.49
C ALA A 158 10.00 -11.21 2.98
N ARG A 159 9.53 -11.05 4.22
CA ARG A 159 8.44 -11.88 4.77
C ARG A 159 7.15 -11.76 3.97
N LEU A 160 6.77 -10.53 3.60
CA LEU A 160 5.57 -10.26 2.81
C LEU A 160 5.66 -10.91 1.42
N LEU A 161 6.77 -10.70 0.72
CA LEU A 161 6.98 -11.29 -0.61
C LEU A 161 7.05 -12.81 -0.57
N SER A 162 7.75 -13.39 0.42
CA SER A 162 7.79 -14.85 0.58
C SER A 162 6.42 -15.45 0.91
N GLN A 163 5.57 -14.74 1.66
CA GLN A 163 4.20 -15.17 1.90
C GLN A 163 3.37 -15.15 0.61
N ALA A 164 3.39 -14.04 -0.12
CA ALA A 164 2.69 -13.92 -1.41
C ALA A 164 3.15 -14.98 -2.41
N GLN A 165 4.45 -15.30 -2.47
CA GLN A 165 4.97 -16.36 -3.32
C GLN A 165 4.41 -17.74 -2.95
N ARG A 166 4.32 -18.04 -1.65
CA ARG A 166 3.74 -19.31 -1.18
C ARG A 166 2.26 -19.41 -1.49
N GLU A 167 1.50 -18.34 -1.27
CA GLU A 167 0.08 -18.29 -1.56
C GLU A 167 -0.21 -18.42 -3.05
N LEU A 168 0.54 -17.70 -3.90
CA LEU A 168 0.46 -17.82 -5.34
C LEU A 168 0.78 -19.24 -5.80
N ALA A 169 1.88 -19.83 -5.30
CA ALA A 169 2.24 -21.20 -5.62
C ALA A 169 1.17 -22.20 -5.16
N ALA A 170 0.62 -22.04 -3.95
CA ALA A 170 -0.45 -22.89 -3.45
C ALA A 170 -1.71 -22.80 -4.32
N GLY A 171 -2.14 -21.59 -4.69
CA GLY A 171 -3.27 -21.39 -5.60
C GLY A 171 -3.04 -22.02 -6.97
N LEU A 172 -1.85 -21.83 -7.55
CA LEU A 172 -1.48 -22.44 -8.83
C LEU A 172 -1.44 -23.97 -8.77
N GLN A 173 -1.01 -24.59 -7.66
CA GLN A 173 -1.01 -26.05 -7.50
C GLN A 173 -2.42 -26.65 -7.47
N ARG A 174 -3.40 -25.89 -6.97
CA ARG A 174 -4.82 -26.30 -6.96
C ARG A 174 -5.44 -26.32 -8.35
N VAL A 175 -4.96 -25.47 -9.27
CA VAL A 175 -5.43 -25.45 -10.65
C VAL A 175 -5.06 -26.76 -11.36
N GLY A 176 -6.09 -27.51 -11.75
CA GLY A 176 -5.97 -28.85 -12.30
C GLY A 176 -5.85 -29.97 -11.26
N THR A 177 -6.14 -29.67 -9.99
CA THR A 177 -6.31 -30.68 -8.93
C THR A 177 -7.76 -30.64 -8.43
N ASP A 178 -8.15 -29.51 -7.85
CA ASP A 178 -9.48 -29.26 -7.30
C ASP A 178 -10.09 -27.94 -7.79
N TRP A 179 -9.30 -27.10 -8.47
CA TRP A 179 -9.74 -25.86 -9.08
C TRP A 179 -9.59 -25.86 -10.59
N THR A 180 -10.53 -25.22 -11.28
CA THR A 180 -10.37 -24.76 -12.65
C THR A 180 -9.65 -23.41 -12.68
N LEU A 181 -9.31 -22.91 -13.87
CA LEU A 181 -8.66 -21.61 -14.01
C LEU A 181 -9.62 -20.46 -13.68
N ALA A 182 -10.92 -20.65 -13.95
CA ALA A 182 -11.98 -19.76 -13.49
C ALA A 182 -12.07 -19.73 -11.96
N ASP A 183 -11.98 -20.87 -11.26
CA ASP A 183 -12.00 -20.90 -9.80
C ASP A 183 -10.83 -20.12 -9.19
N TRP A 184 -9.63 -20.31 -9.74
CA TRP A 184 -8.45 -19.58 -9.27
C TRP A 184 -8.55 -18.07 -9.51
N LEU A 185 -8.96 -17.65 -10.71
CA LEU A 185 -9.17 -16.23 -10.99
C LEU A 185 -10.32 -15.63 -10.17
N GLY A 186 -11.36 -16.41 -9.91
CA GLY A 186 -12.48 -16.03 -9.05
C GLY A 186 -12.01 -15.77 -7.63
N ALA A 187 -11.26 -16.71 -7.05
CA ALA A 187 -10.65 -16.56 -5.72
C ALA A 187 -9.68 -15.38 -5.65
N LEU A 188 -8.91 -15.13 -6.72
CA LEU A 188 -8.02 -13.97 -6.78
C LEU A 188 -8.79 -12.66 -6.82
N LEU A 189 -9.82 -12.55 -7.65
CA LEU A 189 -10.55 -11.30 -7.90
C LEU A 189 -11.72 -11.06 -6.95
N ASP A 190 -11.99 -11.99 -6.03
CA ASP A 190 -13.21 -12.03 -5.21
C ASP A 190 -14.49 -12.00 -6.08
N LEU A 191 -14.51 -12.87 -7.09
CA LEU A 191 -15.59 -13.01 -8.06
C LEU A 191 -16.02 -14.48 -8.16
N ASP A 192 -17.30 -14.71 -8.43
CA ASP A 192 -17.80 -16.05 -8.73
C ASP A 192 -17.67 -16.36 -10.24
N ALA A 193 -16.42 -16.47 -10.70
CA ALA A 193 -16.12 -16.69 -12.11
C ALA A 193 -16.55 -18.09 -12.59
N SER A 194 -16.46 -19.11 -11.74
CA SER A 194 -16.88 -20.47 -12.09
C SER A 194 -18.40 -20.62 -12.14
N ALA A 195 -19.17 -19.93 -11.30
CA ALA A 195 -20.64 -19.89 -11.47
C ALA A 195 -21.05 -19.24 -12.80
N ALA A 196 -20.32 -18.22 -13.27
CA ALA A 196 -20.58 -17.62 -14.58
C ALA A 196 -20.33 -18.62 -15.73
N VAL A 197 -19.29 -19.45 -15.61
CA VAL A 197 -19.02 -20.55 -16.55
C VAL A 197 -20.13 -21.60 -16.49
N LEU A 198 -20.50 -22.04 -15.29
CA LEU A 198 -21.54 -23.05 -15.08
C LEU A 198 -22.90 -22.60 -15.63
N SER A 199 -23.26 -21.33 -15.44
CA SER A 199 -24.50 -20.74 -15.95
C SER A 199 -24.57 -20.78 -17.48
N ASP A 200 -23.47 -20.47 -18.16
CA ASP A 200 -23.37 -20.52 -19.62
C ASP A 200 -23.46 -21.96 -20.16
N VAL A 201 -22.83 -22.92 -19.48
CA VAL A 201 -22.95 -24.35 -19.80
C VAL A 201 -24.39 -24.83 -19.64
N ALA A 202 -25.04 -24.53 -18.51
CA ALA A 202 -26.42 -24.94 -18.24
C ALA A 202 -27.40 -24.32 -19.26
N ALA A 203 -27.24 -23.05 -19.59
CA ALA A 203 -28.05 -22.37 -20.61
C ALA A 203 -27.89 -23.01 -21.99
N THR A 204 -26.65 -23.39 -22.35
CA THR A 204 -26.35 -24.02 -23.63
C THR A 204 -26.93 -25.43 -23.75
N LEU A 205 -26.85 -26.23 -22.68
CA LEU A 205 -27.46 -27.56 -22.63
C LEU A 205 -29.00 -27.48 -22.70
N ALA A 206 -29.60 -26.50 -22.03
CA ALA A 206 -31.05 -26.28 -22.05
C ALA A 206 -31.57 -25.84 -23.43
N ALA A 207 -30.76 -25.14 -24.22
CA ALA A 207 -31.11 -24.71 -25.58
C ALA A 207 -31.19 -25.85 -26.61
N GLY A 208 -30.83 -27.08 -26.22
CA GLY A 208 -30.88 -28.26 -27.08
C GLY A 208 -29.62 -28.44 -27.94
N PRO A 209 -29.60 -29.44 -28.85
CA PRO A 209 -28.40 -29.80 -29.60
C PRO A 209 -27.99 -28.67 -30.56
N ILE A 210 -26.96 -27.92 -30.18
CA ILE A 210 -26.24 -27.03 -31.09
C ILE A 210 -25.33 -27.89 -31.96
N ALA A 211 -25.31 -27.65 -33.28
CA ALA A 211 -24.37 -28.28 -34.20
C ALA A 211 -22.95 -28.19 -33.60
N THR A 212 -22.35 -29.35 -33.33
CA THR A 212 -21.08 -29.47 -32.62
C THR A 212 -20.00 -28.65 -33.34
N GLY A 213 -19.46 -27.64 -32.66
CA GLY A 213 -18.24 -27.01 -33.11
C GLY A 213 -17.10 -28.05 -33.10
N PRO A 214 -16.24 -28.10 -34.12
CA PRO A 214 -15.27 -29.19 -34.34
C PRO A 214 -14.07 -29.16 -33.37
N THR A 215 -14.07 -28.29 -32.36
CA THR A 215 -12.88 -28.04 -31.55
C THR A 215 -12.67 -29.18 -30.55
N PRO A 216 -11.59 -29.97 -30.68
CA PRO A 216 -11.33 -31.05 -29.73
C PRO A 216 -11.00 -30.48 -28.35
N VAL A 217 -11.41 -31.18 -27.29
CA VAL A 217 -11.07 -30.85 -25.89
C VAL A 217 -9.55 -30.61 -25.71
N ALA A 218 -8.71 -31.45 -26.32
CA ALA A 218 -7.25 -31.29 -26.30
C ALA A 218 -6.74 -29.98 -26.94
N ARG A 219 -7.50 -29.37 -27.86
CA ARG A 219 -7.16 -28.05 -28.43
C ARG A 219 -7.56 -26.93 -27.48
N LEU A 220 -8.67 -27.06 -26.77
CA LEU A 220 -9.12 -26.07 -25.77
C LEU A 220 -8.19 -26.04 -24.55
N LEU A 221 -7.82 -27.21 -24.02
CA LEU A 221 -6.85 -27.33 -22.92
C LEU A 221 -5.50 -26.69 -23.28
N ARG A 222 -4.99 -26.95 -24.49
CA ARG A 222 -3.79 -26.26 -25.01
C ARG A 222 -4.00 -24.76 -25.20
N GLY A 223 -5.19 -24.34 -25.62
CA GLY A 223 -5.54 -22.93 -25.80
C GLY A 223 -5.65 -22.14 -24.49
N LEU A 224 -5.95 -22.81 -23.38
CA LEU A 224 -5.89 -22.29 -22.02
C LEU A 224 -4.48 -22.41 -21.40
N GLY A 225 -3.59 -23.21 -22.01
CA GLY A 225 -2.24 -23.43 -21.52
C GLY A 225 -2.17 -24.37 -20.31
N ILE A 226 -3.15 -25.27 -20.13
CA ILE A 226 -3.15 -26.22 -19.00
C ILE A 226 -2.04 -27.26 -19.19
N PRO A 227 -1.11 -27.43 -18.22
CA PRO A 227 -0.03 -28.40 -18.31
C PRO A 227 -0.53 -29.83 -18.53
N THR A 228 0.17 -30.61 -19.34
CA THR A 228 -0.31 -31.93 -19.81
C THR A 228 -0.54 -32.89 -18.65
N GLU A 229 0.35 -32.86 -17.67
CA GLU A 229 0.30 -33.64 -16.44
C GLU A 229 -0.91 -33.33 -15.54
N ARG A 230 -1.60 -32.19 -15.77
CA ARG A 230 -2.78 -31.78 -15.00
C ARG A 230 -4.09 -31.93 -15.76
N GLN A 231 -4.05 -32.27 -17.06
CA GLN A 231 -5.24 -32.25 -17.90
C GLN A 231 -6.32 -33.24 -17.45
N ASP A 232 -5.93 -34.46 -17.07
CA ASP A 232 -6.90 -35.48 -16.64
C ASP A 232 -7.63 -35.07 -15.35
N ALA A 233 -6.89 -34.58 -14.36
CA ALA A 233 -7.45 -34.09 -13.12
C ALA A 233 -8.28 -32.82 -13.33
N TYR A 234 -7.85 -31.91 -14.22
CA TYR A 234 -8.62 -30.74 -14.62
C TYR A 234 -9.98 -31.11 -15.21
N LEU A 235 -10.02 -32.12 -16.10
CA LEU A 235 -11.28 -32.62 -16.67
C LEU A 235 -12.17 -33.26 -15.59
N ALA A 236 -11.59 -33.96 -14.62
CA ALA A 236 -12.34 -34.50 -13.48
C ALA A 236 -12.95 -33.40 -12.60
N THR A 237 -12.23 -32.29 -12.38
CA THR A 237 -12.78 -31.11 -11.69
C THR A 237 -13.98 -30.52 -12.45
N ILE A 238 -13.90 -30.44 -13.77
CA ILE A 238 -15.03 -29.97 -14.60
C ILE A 238 -16.25 -30.89 -14.43
N ASP A 239 -16.04 -32.20 -14.47
CA ASP A 239 -17.13 -33.18 -14.28
C ASP A 239 -17.79 -32.98 -12.91
N ALA A 240 -16.98 -32.83 -11.86
CA ALA A 240 -17.46 -32.57 -10.51
C ALA A 240 -18.32 -31.30 -10.44
N ASN A 241 -17.84 -30.20 -11.04
CA ASN A 241 -18.57 -28.92 -11.09
C ASN A 241 -19.89 -29.01 -11.86
N CYS A 242 -20.03 -29.95 -12.81
CA CYS A 242 -21.21 -30.11 -13.65
C CYS A 242 -22.18 -31.19 -13.15
N THR A 243 -21.90 -31.86 -12.03
CA THR A 243 -22.67 -33.03 -11.55
C THR A 243 -24.18 -32.77 -11.46
N ASP A 244 -24.57 -31.58 -10.98
CA ASP A 244 -25.96 -31.19 -10.74
C ASP A 244 -26.63 -30.51 -11.95
N VAL A 245 -25.92 -30.35 -13.07
CA VAL A 245 -26.46 -29.67 -14.26
C VAL A 245 -27.34 -30.64 -15.06
N PRO A 246 -28.62 -30.31 -15.32
CA PRO A 246 -29.49 -31.15 -16.13
C PRO A 246 -28.91 -31.40 -17.52
N GLY A 247 -28.81 -32.67 -17.92
CA GLY A 247 -28.28 -33.08 -19.22
C GLY A 247 -26.76 -33.21 -19.30
N ALA A 248 -26.00 -32.76 -18.29
CA ALA A 248 -24.53 -32.84 -18.30
C ALA A 248 -24.00 -34.28 -18.31
N ASN A 249 -24.71 -35.20 -17.63
CA ASN A 249 -24.35 -36.62 -17.50
C ASN A 249 -24.65 -37.45 -18.77
N LEU A 250 -25.39 -36.91 -19.74
CA LEU A 250 -25.78 -37.64 -20.96
C LEU A 250 -24.61 -37.76 -21.95
N ASP A 251 -23.77 -36.73 -22.04
CA ASP A 251 -22.55 -36.71 -22.84
C ASP A 251 -21.46 -35.89 -22.12
N PRO A 252 -20.64 -36.55 -21.27
CA PRO A 252 -19.58 -35.87 -20.52
C PRO A 252 -18.54 -35.20 -21.44
N ALA A 253 -18.28 -35.75 -22.62
CA ALA A 253 -17.31 -35.16 -23.55
C ALA A 253 -17.83 -33.85 -24.14
N HIS A 254 -19.12 -33.79 -24.44
CA HIS A 254 -19.78 -32.56 -24.86
C HIS A 254 -19.82 -31.52 -23.74
N THR A 255 -20.18 -31.92 -22.51
CA THR A 255 -20.21 -31.03 -21.34
C THR A 255 -18.83 -30.42 -21.06
N ARG A 256 -17.77 -31.24 -21.05
CA ARG A 256 -16.40 -30.75 -20.88
C ARG A 256 -16.00 -29.73 -21.95
N ARG A 257 -16.41 -29.97 -23.20
CA ARG A 257 -16.16 -29.02 -24.30
C ARG A 257 -16.86 -27.68 -24.05
N LEU A 258 -18.15 -27.71 -23.68
CA LEU A 258 -18.91 -26.49 -23.37
C LEU A 258 -18.28 -25.72 -22.22
N TRP A 259 -17.89 -26.41 -21.14
CA TRP A 259 -17.18 -25.78 -20.02
C TRP A 259 -15.92 -25.08 -20.49
N LEU A 260 -15.06 -25.77 -21.23
CA LEU A 260 -13.78 -25.22 -21.67
C LEU A 260 -13.97 -24.04 -22.64
N GLU A 261 -14.99 -24.05 -23.50
CA GLU A 261 -15.35 -22.92 -24.36
C GLU A 261 -15.82 -21.71 -23.53
N ALA A 262 -16.69 -21.95 -22.55
CA ALA A 262 -17.20 -20.93 -21.62
C ALA A 262 -16.09 -20.33 -20.75
N GLU A 263 -15.29 -21.18 -20.11
CA GLU A 263 -14.15 -20.81 -19.30
C GLU A 263 -13.12 -20.02 -20.10
N THR A 264 -12.83 -20.44 -21.34
CA THR A 264 -11.93 -19.68 -22.22
C THR A 264 -12.44 -18.26 -22.44
N ARG A 265 -13.75 -18.03 -22.59
CA ARG A 265 -14.30 -16.67 -22.71
C ARG A 265 -14.13 -15.88 -21.42
N VAL A 266 -14.47 -16.48 -20.28
CA VAL A 266 -14.42 -15.83 -18.96
C VAL A 266 -12.98 -15.47 -18.58
N VAL A 267 -12.07 -16.45 -18.57
CA VAL A 267 -10.67 -16.27 -18.16
C VAL A 267 -9.96 -15.27 -19.08
N ARG A 268 -10.17 -15.35 -20.40
CA ARG A 268 -9.55 -14.38 -21.33
C ARG A 268 -10.13 -12.97 -21.15
N GLY A 269 -11.42 -12.86 -20.85
CA GLY A 269 -12.06 -11.58 -20.53
C GLY A 269 -11.48 -10.96 -19.26
N LEU A 270 -11.40 -11.73 -18.18
CA LEU A 270 -10.83 -11.31 -16.90
C LEU A 270 -9.34 -10.97 -17.04
N GLY A 271 -8.57 -11.83 -17.70
CA GLY A 271 -7.15 -11.64 -17.97
C GLY A 271 -6.86 -10.32 -18.68
N ARG A 272 -7.61 -10.00 -19.73
CA ARG A 272 -7.44 -8.74 -20.48
C ARG A 272 -7.91 -7.53 -19.69
N ARG A 273 -9.03 -7.64 -18.98
CA ARG A 273 -9.64 -6.52 -18.26
C ARG A 273 -8.86 -6.11 -17.02
N HIS A 274 -8.40 -7.08 -16.22
CA HIS A 274 -7.79 -6.82 -14.93
C HIS A 274 -6.26 -6.82 -14.98
N PHE A 275 -5.65 -7.59 -15.87
CA PHE A 275 -4.19 -7.80 -15.89
C PHE A 275 -3.54 -7.43 -17.23
N GLY A 276 -4.33 -7.13 -18.27
CA GLY A 276 -3.80 -6.83 -19.60
C GLY A 276 -3.13 -8.02 -20.30
N VAL A 277 -3.37 -9.26 -19.84
CA VAL A 277 -2.76 -10.48 -20.39
C VAL A 277 -3.78 -11.36 -21.13
N PRO A 278 -3.33 -12.31 -21.97
CA PRO A 278 -4.25 -13.14 -22.75
C PRO A 278 -5.24 -13.98 -21.95
N GLY A 279 -4.99 -14.24 -20.66
CA GLY A 279 -5.81 -15.10 -19.81
C GLY A 279 -5.59 -16.59 -20.09
N THR A 280 -4.32 -17.00 -20.19
CA THR A 280 -3.89 -18.41 -20.18
C THR A 280 -3.17 -18.70 -18.88
N PHE A 281 -3.10 -19.97 -18.47
CA PHE A 281 -2.43 -20.38 -17.24
C PHE A 281 -1.00 -19.83 -17.15
N GLU A 282 -0.18 -20.09 -18.18
CA GLU A 282 1.22 -19.63 -18.23
C GLU A 282 1.33 -18.09 -18.25
N ALA A 283 0.44 -17.39 -18.96
CA ALA A 283 0.49 -15.93 -19.01
C ALA A 283 0.12 -15.29 -17.66
N LEU A 284 -0.85 -15.86 -16.95
CA LEU A 284 -1.26 -15.41 -15.62
C LEU A 284 -0.18 -15.74 -14.58
N GLU A 285 0.36 -16.96 -14.59
CA GLU A 285 1.49 -17.35 -13.74
C GLU A 285 2.69 -16.41 -13.94
N SER A 286 3.05 -16.15 -15.20
CA SER A 286 4.16 -15.24 -15.51
C SER A 286 3.88 -13.81 -15.07
N TYR A 287 2.63 -13.33 -15.22
CA TYR A 287 2.22 -12.00 -14.76
C TYR A 287 2.43 -11.83 -13.25
N PHE A 288 1.84 -12.72 -12.44
CA PHE A 288 1.93 -12.62 -10.98
C PHE A 288 3.35 -12.89 -10.45
N SER A 289 4.12 -13.73 -11.15
CA SER A 289 5.52 -14.00 -10.78
C SER A 289 6.45 -12.82 -11.09
N ARG A 290 6.16 -12.03 -12.13
CA ARG A 290 6.98 -10.85 -12.51
C ARG A 290 6.78 -9.65 -11.58
N ASP A 291 5.55 -9.43 -11.11
CA ASP A 291 5.25 -8.34 -10.17
C ASP A 291 4.62 -8.85 -8.87
N LEU A 292 5.39 -9.71 -8.20
CA LEU A 292 4.99 -10.31 -6.92
C LEU A 292 4.70 -9.26 -5.84
N GLU A 293 5.33 -8.10 -5.93
CA GLU A 293 5.13 -7.00 -4.99
C GLU A 293 3.74 -6.39 -5.11
N ALA A 294 3.29 -6.09 -6.34
CA ALA A 294 1.93 -5.63 -6.58
C ALA A 294 0.90 -6.68 -6.15
N HIS A 295 1.16 -7.97 -6.43
CA HIS A 295 0.31 -9.06 -6.00
C HIS A 295 0.19 -9.16 -4.48
N ALA A 296 1.31 -9.06 -3.76
CA ALA A 296 1.34 -9.11 -2.29
C ALA A 296 0.53 -7.97 -1.65
N LEU A 297 0.60 -6.77 -2.24
CA LEU A 297 -0.13 -5.61 -1.74
C LEU A 297 -1.63 -5.69 -2.07
N GLU A 298 -2.00 -6.15 -3.26
CA GLU A 298 -3.41 -6.42 -3.58
C GLU A 298 -4.02 -7.44 -2.63
N ALA A 299 -3.29 -8.52 -2.31
CA ALA A 299 -3.76 -9.54 -1.37
C ALA A 299 -4.01 -8.96 0.03
N LEU A 300 -3.15 -8.04 0.51
CA LEU A 300 -3.34 -7.37 1.81
C LEU A 300 -4.59 -6.49 1.86
N TRP A 301 -4.99 -5.86 0.75
CA TRP A 301 -6.20 -5.04 0.70
C TRP A 301 -7.49 -5.87 0.63
N ARG A 302 -7.39 -7.14 0.25
CA ARG A 302 -8.53 -8.08 0.19
C ARG A 302 -8.75 -8.84 1.50
N ALA A 303 -7.74 -8.91 2.38
CA ALA A 303 -7.78 -9.62 3.67
C ALA A 303 -8.47 -8.79 4.77
#